data_AF-A0A928TA36-F1
#
_entry.id   AF-A0A928TA36-F1
#
_cell.length_a   1.000
_cell.length_b   1.000
_cell.length_c   1.000
_cell.angle_alpha   90.00
_cell.angle_beta   90.00
_cell.angle_gamma   90.00
#
_symmetry.space_group_name_H-M   'P 1'
#
loop_
_entity.id
_entity.type
_entity.pdbx_description
1 polymer ?
#
loop_
_entity_poly.entity_id
_entity_poly.type
_entity_poly.pdbx_seq_one_letter_code
_entity_poly.pdbx_strand_id
1 'polypeptide(L)'
;MKLNLEASPASANELRIAPLLNWRRQHADLHHQLRVEGIRRSDKVRAVLQRNHRGPAKQRWLASLHQNPKFQPSDLHVAAKVWTLRAPDGSLHTFRNLRNFIRENEHLFDAADVIWKAQAGRPKLTWCQAYQSLARLRPGRARTLPSWQGWTWAGPGPAQTEIALVS
;
A
#
# COMPACT_ATOMS: atom_id res chain seq x y z
N MET A 1 -42.87 6.03 40.27
CA MET A 1 -42.59 7.12 39.31
C MET A 1 -42.41 6.52 37.92
N LYS A 2 -43.35 6.73 37.00
CA LYS A 2 -43.21 6.36 35.59
C LYS A 2 -42.60 7.56 34.87
N LEU A 3 -41.37 7.42 34.36
CA LEU A 3 -40.75 8.42 33.50
C LEU A 3 -41.40 8.31 32.12
N ASN A 4 -42.29 9.24 31.79
CA ASN A 4 -42.76 9.44 30.43
C ASN A 4 -41.61 10.07 29.63
N LEU A 5 -41.00 9.27 28.78
CA LEU A 5 -40.08 9.74 27.75
C LEU A 5 -40.93 10.34 26.63
N GLU A 6 -41.27 11.63 26.71
CA GLU A 6 -41.94 12.30 25.59
C GLU A 6 -40.98 12.38 24.40
N ALA A 7 -41.39 11.76 23.30
CA ALA A 7 -40.67 11.83 22.03
C ALA A 7 -40.69 13.29 21.54
N SER A 8 -39.51 13.90 21.44
CA SER A 8 -39.35 15.24 20.89
C SER A 8 -39.88 15.26 19.44
N PRO A 9 -40.72 16.24 19.05
CA PRO A 9 -41.31 16.27 17.72
C PRO A 9 -40.22 16.42 16.66
N ALA A 10 -40.23 15.52 15.67
CA ALA A 10 -39.31 15.58 14.55
C ALA A 10 -39.35 16.97 13.89
N SER A 11 -38.18 17.52 13.60
CA SER A 11 -38.06 18.84 13.00
C SER A 11 -38.75 18.89 11.63
N ALA A 12 -39.24 20.07 11.23
CA ALA A 12 -39.91 20.26 9.93
C ALA A 12 -39.05 19.78 8.74
N ASN A 13 -37.72 19.82 8.88
CA ASN A 13 -36.79 19.35 7.86
C ASN A 13 -36.73 17.81 7.81
N GLU A 14 -36.80 17.13 8.95
CA GLU A 14 -36.87 15.66 9.03
C GLU A 14 -38.17 15.13 8.43
N LEU A 15 -39.30 15.79 8.69
CA LEU A 15 -40.59 15.42 8.11
C LEU A 15 -40.61 15.56 6.58
N ARG A 16 -39.90 16.57 6.04
CA ARG A 16 -39.79 16.79 4.59
C ARG A 16 -38.94 15.72 3.88
N ILE A 17 -37.89 15.21 4.53
CA ILE A 17 -36.98 14.21 3.93
C ILE A 17 -37.37 12.77 4.26
N ALA A 18 -38.22 12.55 5.27
CA ALA A 18 -38.65 11.22 5.70
C ALA A 18 -39.20 10.34 4.56
N PRO A 19 -40.02 10.86 3.61
CA PRO A 19 -40.48 10.07 2.48
C PRO A 19 -39.33 9.58 1.58
N LEU A 20 -38.35 10.44 1.31
CA LEU A 20 -37.17 10.10 0.52
C LEU A 20 -36.29 9.06 1.25
N LEU A 21 -36.11 9.20 2.56
CA LEU A 21 -35.34 8.23 3.36
C LEU A 21 -36.04 6.87 3.42
N ASN A 22 -37.36 6.85 3.54
CA ASN A 22 -38.16 5.62 3.49
C ASN A 22 -38.06 4.94 2.13
N TRP A 23 -38.19 5.72 1.04
CA TRP A 23 -38.02 5.20 -0.31
C TRP A 23 -36.63 4.60 -0.52
N ARG A 24 -35.56 5.28 -0.07
CA ARG A 24 -34.18 4.78 -0.14
C ARG A 24 -33.98 3.46 0.60
N ARG A 25 -34.63 3.28 1.74
CA ARG A 25 -34.56 2.02 2.52
C ARG A 25 -35.29 0.88 1.80
N GLN A 26 -36.46 1.16 1.25
CA GLN A 26 -37.27 0.17 0.52
C GLN A 26 -36.67 -0.19 -0.85
N HIS A 27 -35.91 0.71 -1.46
CA HIS A 27 -35.34 0.55 -2.80
C HIS A 27 -33.81 0.73 -2.80
N ALA A 28 -33.12 0.08 -1.85
CA ALA A 28 -31.70 0.30 -1.62
C ALA A 28 -30.83 0.06 -2.87
N ASP A 29 -31.06 -1.05 -3.58
CA ASP A 29 -30.30 -1.41 -4.78
C ASP A 29 -30.56 -0.44 -5.93
N LEU A 30 -31.82 -0.11 -6.18
CA LEU A 30 -32.20 0.84 -7.22
C LEU A 30 -31.65 2.24 -6.92
N HIS A 31 -31.72 2.69 -5.66
CA HIS A 31 -31.12 3.96 -5.24
C HIS A 31 -29.59 3.95 -5.43
N HIS A 32 -28.92 2.84 -5.12
CA HIS A 32 -27.49 2.69 -5.37
C HIS A 32 -27.17 2.78 -6.86
N GLN A 33 -27.90 2.06 -7.72
CA GLN A 33 -27.74 2.10 -9.17
C GLN A 33 -27.93 3.53 -9.71
N LEU A 34 -29.04 4.19 -9.35
CA LEU A 34 -29.31 5.56 -9.77
C LEU A 34 -28.26 6.56 -9.29
N ARG A 35 -27.75 6.38 -8.06
CA ARG A 35 -26.66 7.20 -7.54
C ARG A 35 -25.37 7.01 -8.35
N VAL A 36 -24.98 5.77 -8.62
CA VAL A 36 -23.79 5.46 -9.43
C VAL A 36 -23.94 6.03 -10.83
N GLU A 37 -25.12 5.87 -11.45
CA GLU A 37 -25.43 6.39 -12.77
C GLU A 37 -25.36 7.93 -12.81
N GLY A 38 -25.93 8.60 -11.81
CA GLY A 38 -25.84 10.05 -11.65
C GLY A 38 -24.40 10.55 -11.47
N ILE A 39 -23.59 9.84 -10.68
CA ILE A 39 -22.16 10.14 -10.50
C ILE A 39 -21.41 10.03 -11.84
N ARG A 40 -21.65 8.96 -12.60
CA ARG A 40 -20.99 8.73 -13.91
C ARG A 40 -21.31 9.81 -14.93
N ARG A 41 -22.57 10.26 -14.96
CA ARG A 41 -23.07 11.26 -15.92
C ARG A 41 -22.79 12.70 -15.50
N SER A 42 -22.44 12.96 -14.24
CA SER A 42 -22.25 14.32 -13.74
C SER A 42 -20.93 14.95 -14.23
N ASP A 43 -21.04 15.97 -15.09
CA ASP A 43 -19.90 16.77 -15.53
C ASP A 43 -19.21 17.48 -14.36
N LYS A 44 -19.99 17.92 -13.36
CA LYS A 44 -19.45 18.51 -12.12
C LYS A 44 -18.55 17.51 -11.37
N VAL A 45 -18.99 16.26 -11.22
CA VAL A 45 -18.17 15.21 -10.60
C VAL A 45 -16.91 14.97 -11.42
N ARG A 46 -17.05 14.86 -12.75
CA ARG A 46 -15.91 14.66 -13.65
C ARG A 46 -14.88 15.80 -13.54
N ALA A 47 -15.33 17.05 -13.52
CA ALA A 47 -14.46 18.22 -13.35
C ALA A 47 -13.74 18.21 -11.99
N VAL A 48 -14.44 17.87 -10.90
CA VAL A 48 -13.82 17.72 -9.57
C VAL A 48 -12.76 16.62 -9.57
N LEU A 49 -13.05 15.45 -10.14
CA LEU A 49 -12.10 14.35 -10.22
C LEU A 49 -10.87 14.72 -11.05
N GLN A 50 -11.07 15.39 -12.19
CA GLN A 50 -9.97 15.91 -13.02
C GLN A 50 -9.11 16.91 -12.26
N ARG A 51 -9.72 17.87 -11.56
CA ARG A 51 -9.01 18.83 -10.69
C ARG A 51 -8.22 18.13 -9.60
N ASN A 52 -8.78 17.09 -9.00
CA ASN A 52 -8.08 16.30 -7.99
C ASN A 52 -6.94 15.47 -8.58
N HIS A 53 -7.03 15.05 -9.85
CA HIS A 53 -6.02 14.20 -10.52
C HIS A 53 -4.94 14.97 -11.29
N ARG A 54 -5.16 16.24 -11.62
CA ARG A 54 -4.24 17.05 -12.44
C ARG A 54 -3.93 18.41 -11.83
N GLY A 55 -4.71 18.86 -10.86
CA GLY A 55 -4.59 20.19 -10.28
C GLY A 55 -3.80 20.24 -8.97
N PRO A 56 -3.86 21.39 -8.29
CA PRO A 56 -3.08 21.69 -7.07
C PRO A 56 -3.36 20.73 -5.91
N ALA A 57 -4.52 20.08 -5.89
CA ALA A 57 -4.84 19.07 -4.88
C ALA A 57 -3.92 17.84 -4.97
N LYS A 58 -3.64 17.35 -6.19
CA LYS A 58 -2.68 16.26 -6.39
C LYS A 58 -1.28 16.68 -5.97
N GLN A 59 -0.86 17.89 -6.32
CA GLN A 59 0.46 18.40 -5.96
C GLN A 59 0.62 18.49 -4.44
N ARG A 60 -0.37 19.04 -3.73
CA ARG A 60 -0.40 19.07 -2.26
C ARG A 60 -0.34 17.67 -1.64
N TRP A 61 -1.08 16.72 -2.19
CA TRP A 61 -1.01 15.33 -1.75
C TRP A 61 0.36 14.69 -2.01
N LEU A 62 0.95 14.89 -3.19
CA LEU A 62 2.31 14.41 -3.47
C LEU A 62 3.35 15.03 -2.53
N ALA A 63 3.23 16.31 -2.22
CA ALA A 63 4.10 16.99 -1.26
C ALA A 63 3.95 16.42 0.15
N SER A 64 2.72 16.12 0.60
CA SER A 64 2.50 15.52 1.91
C SER A 64 3.04 14.09 2.00
N LEU A 65 3.01 13.31 0.91
CA LEU A 65 3.67 12.01 0.86
C LEU A 65 5.18 12.13 1.08
N HIS A 66 5.83 13.15 0.51
CA HIS A 66 7.26 13.38 0.70
C HIS A 66 7.64 13.74 2.14
N GLN A 67 6.71 14.30 2.92
CA GLN A 67 6.95 14.61 4.34
C GLN A 67 6.66 13.42 5.26
N ASN A 68 5.87 12.45 4.80
CA ASN A 68 5.45 11.33 5.63
C ASN A 68 6.51 10.22 5.64
N PRO A 69 7.07 9.87 6.82
CA PRO A 69 8.09 8.82 6.95
C PRO A 69 7.66 7.46 6.40
N LYS A 70 6.35 7.13 6.47
CA LYS A 70 5.80 5.84 6.00
C LYS A 70 5.84 5.68 4.48
N PHE A 71 6.09 6.75 3.73
CA PHE A 71 6.23 6.72 2.28
C PHE A 71 7.67 6.99 1.81
N GLN A 72 8.61 7.14 2.74
CA GLN A 72 10.03 7.25 2.43
C GLN A 72 10.65 5.89 2.12
N PRO A 73 11.74 5.82 1.33
CA PRO A 73 12.38 4.57 0.94
C PRO A 73 13.20 3.94 2.08
N SER A 74 12.58 3.75 3.24
CA SER A 74 13.16 3.16 4.44
C SER A 74 12.46 1.85 4.81
N ASP A 75 12.92 1.22 5.88
CA ASP A 75 12.30 0.01 6.43
C ASP A 75 10.87 0.25 6.94
N LEU A 76 10.54 1.49 7.29
CA LEU A 76 9.21 1.90 7.75
C LEU A 76 8.22 2.12 6.60
N HIS A 77 8.64 1.95 5.35
CA HIS A 77 7.77 2.14 4.20
C HIS A 77 6.54 1.22 4.31
N VAL A 78 5.35 1.74 4.00
CA VAL A 78 4.07 1.03 4.15
C VAL A 78 4.01 -0.28 3.36
N ALA A 79 4.68 -0.34 2.21
CA ALA A 79 4.77 -1.54 1.38
C ALA A 79 5.99 -2.44 1.70
N ALA A 80 6.81 -2.09 2.70
CA ALA A 80 7.97 -2.88 3.07
C ALA A 80 7.53 -4.21 3.71
N LYS A 81 8.17 -5.29 3.28
CA LYS A 81 7.97 -6.65 3.80
C LYS A 81 9.23 -7.11 4.51
N VAL A 82 9.08 -8.05 5.44
CA VAL A 82 10.20 -8.79 6.03
C VAL A 82 10.67 -9.85 5.04
N TRP A 83 11.99 -10.03 4.96
CA TRP A 83 12.71 -10.99 4.13
C TRP A 83 13.74 -11.71 4.99
N THR A 84 13.94 -12.99 4.72
CA THR A 84 15.10 -13.74 5.19
C THR A 84 15.69 -14.49 4.00
N LEU A 85 16.91 -14.12 3.64
CA LEU A 85 17.65 -14.69 2.52
C LEU A 85 18.93 -15.34 3.03
N ARG A 86 19.34 -16.43 2.40
CA ARG A 86 20.67 -17.02 2.58
C ARG A 86 21.56 -16.56 1.43
N ALA A 87 22.69 -15.95 1.76
CA ALA A 87 23.71 -15.51 0.84
C ALA A 87 24.56 -16.70 0.32
N PRO A 88 25.36 -16.52 -0.74
CA PRO A 88 26.13 -17.60 -1.36
C PRO A 88 27.23 -18.18 -0.46
N ASP A 89 27.73 -17.37 0.48
CA ASP A 89 28.67 -17.75 1.54
C ASP A 89 28.00 -18.55 2.69
N GLY A 90 26.67 -18.72 2.63
CA GLY A 90 25.88 -19.40 3.65
C GLY A 90 25.30 -18.47 4.72
N SER A 91 25.67 -17.19 4.73
CA SER A 91 25.21 -16.19 5.72
C SER A 91 23.70 -15.94 5.61
N LEU A 92 23.03 -15.76 6.75
CA LEU A 92 21.60 -15.46 6.79
C LEU A 92 21.36 -13.96 7.01
N HIS A 93 20.63 -13.33 6.10
CA HIS A 93 20.25 -11.92 6.16
C HIS A 93 18.76 -11.79 6.40
N THR A 94 18.39 -11.25 7.57
CA THR A 94 17.00 -10.88 7.90
C THR A 94 16.86 -9.37 7.91
N PHE A 95 15.97 -8.84 7.07
CA PHE A 95 15.78 -7.40 6.92
C PHE A 95 14.36 -7.06 6.50
N ARG A 96 14.01 -5.78 6.62
CA ARG A 96 12.77 -5.23 6.09
C ARG A 96 13.11 -4.39 4.85
N ASN A 97 12.28 -4.43 3.83
CA ASN A 97 12.48 -3.71 2.57
C ASN A 97 13.70 -4.16 1.74
N LEU A 98 13.47 -5.09 0.81
CA LEU A 98 14.49 -5.58 -0.14
C LEU A 98 15.20 -4.49 -0.94
N ARG A 99 14.54 -3.39 -1.31
CA ARG A 99 15.23 -2.32 -2.04
C ARG A 99 16.24 -1.59 -1.17
N ASN A 100 15.91 -1.40 0.11
CA ASN A 100 16.81 -0.73 1.04
C ASN A 100 18.04 -1.61 1.31
N PHE A 101 17.81 -2.89 1.60
CA PHE A 101 18.87 -3.88 1.79
C PHE A 101 19.88 -3.90 0.64
N ILE A 102 19.42 -3.90 -0.62
CA ILE A 102 20.32 -3.92 -1.78
C ILE A 102 21.18 -2.65 -1.86
N ARG A 103 20.62 -1.46 -1.56
CA ARG A 103 21.35 -0.19 -1.60
C ARG A 103 22.40 -0.09 -0.50
N GLU A 104 22.08 -0.58 0.69
CA GLU A 104 23.01 -0.55 1.83
C GLU A 104 24.10 -1.63 1.72
N ASN A 105 23.85 -2.67 0.92
CA ASN A 105 24.73 -3.82 0.79
C ASN A 105 25.13 -4.09 -0.68
N GLU A 106 25.37 -3.04 -1.47
CA GLU A 106 25.74 -3.18 -2.89
C GLU A 106 27.01 -4.02 -3.09
N HIS A 107 27.91 -4.01 -2.10
CA HIS A 107 29.14 -4.81 -2.07
C HIS A 107 28.92 -6.33 -2.01
N LEU A 108 27.71 -6.80 -1.68
CA LEU A 108 27.36 -8.23 -1.67
C LEU A 108 26.95 -8.76 -3.06
N PHE A 109 26.92 -7.89 -4.08
CA PHE A 109 26.44 -8.21 -5.42
C PHE A 109 27.45 -7.79 -6.47
N ASP A 110 27.35 -8.39 -7.65
CA ASP A 110 28.12 -7.93 -8.81
C ASP A 110 27.70 -6.51 -9.19
N ALA A 111 28.69 -5.67 -9.51
CA ALA A 111 28.46 -4.26 -9.85
C ALA A 111 27.48 -4.07 -11.02
N ALA A 112 27.42 -5.02 -11.95
CA ALA A 112 26.48 -5.01 -13.07
C ALA A 112 25.01 -5.21 -12.62
N ASP A 113 24.80 -5.93 -11.52
CA ASP A 113 23.46 -6.30 -11.04
C ASP A 113 22.81 -5.27 -10.12
N VAL A 114 23.61 -4.32 -9.60
CA VAL A 114 23.19 -3.20 -8.76
C VAL A 114 23.04 -1.87 -9.52
N ILE A 115 23.10 -1.90 -10.86
CA ILE A 115 22.82 -0.71 -11.67
C ILE A 115 21.31 -0.40 -11.65
N TRP A 116 20.93 0.66 -10.93
CA TRP A 116 19.54 1.11 -10.84
C TRP A 116 19.08 1.83 -12.10
N LYS A 117 18.08 1.25 -12.77
CA LYS A 117 17.47 1.78 -14.00
C LYS A 117 16.05 2.24 -13.71
N ALA A 118 15.63 3.32 -14.36
CA ALA A 118 14.24 3.75 -14.35
C ALA A 118 13.36 2.81 -15.19
N GLN A 119 12.13 2.56 -14.75
CA GLN A 119 11.14 1.86 -15.58
C GLN A 119 10.60 2.81 -16.66
N ALA A 120 10.49 2.32 -17.90
CA ALA A 120 9.92 3.08 -19.02
C ALA A 120 8.52 3.62 -18.67
N GLY A 121 8.31 4.93 -18.87
CA GLY A 121 7.06 5.62 -18.52
C GLY A 121 6.80 5.82 -17.02
N ARG A 122 7.70 5.35 -16.14
CA ARG A 122 7.58 5.48 -14.68
C ARG A 122 8.95 5.77 -14.04
N PRO A 123 9.53 6.97 -14.23
CA PRO A 123 10.91 7.28 -13.82
C PRO A 123 11.17 7.14 -12.31
N LYS A 124 10.13 7.33 -11.48
CA LYS A 124 10.20 7.15 -10.02
C LYS A 124 10.29 5.68 -9.57
N LEU A 125 9.97 4.73 -10.45
CA LEU A 125 10.09 3.30 -10.18
C LEU A 125 11.41 2.82 -10.74
N THR A 126 12.43 2.79 -9.88
CA THR A 126 13.73 2.22 -10.22
C THR A 126 13.80 0.73 -9.93
N TRP A 127 14.61 0.01 -10.70
CA TRP A 127 14.86 -1.41 -10.56
C TRP A 127 16.30 -1.73 -10.92
N CYS A 128 16.87 -2.76 -10.31
CA CYS A 128 18.14 -3.36 -10.68
C CYS A 128 17.96 -4.88 -10.83
N GLN A 129 18.94 -5.57 -11.39
CA GLN A 129 18.85 -7.01 -11.65
C GLN A 129 18.81 -7.83 -10.35
N ALA A 130 19.61 -7.43 -9.35
CA ALA A 130 19.57 -8.03 -8.01
C ALA A 130 18.17 -7.95 -7.39
N TYR A 131 17.53 -6.77 -7.45
CA TYR A 131 16.16 -6.60 -6.94
C TYR A 131 15.16 -7.51 -7.64
N GLN A 132 15.19 -7.58 -8.98
CA GLN A 132 14.26 -8.43 -9.71
C GLN A 132 14.46 -9.92 -9.39
N SER A 133 15.71 -10.35 -9.29
CA SER A 133 16.05 -11.76 -9.09
C SER A 133 15.77 -12.21 -7.66
N LEU A 134 16.24 -11.46 -6.65
CA LEU A 134 15.95 -11.75 -5.24
C LEU A 134 14.45 -11.69 -4.92
N ALA A 135 13.70 -10.77 -5.55
CA ALA A 135 12.26 -10.69 -5.35
C ALA A 135 11.51 -11.97 -5.79
N ARG A 136 12.09 -12.73 -6.72
CA ARG A 136 11.56 -14.00 -7.22
C ARG A 136 11.95 -15.19 -6.37
N LEU A 137 12.88 -15.07 -5.42
CA LEU A 137 13.20 -16.18 -4.50
C LEU A 137 12.06 -16.44 -3.52
N ARG A 138 11.26 -15.42 -3.21
CA ARG A 138 10.14 -15.53 -2.26
C ARG A 138 9.03 -16.47 -2.80
N PRO A 139 8.63 -17.50 -2.04
CA PRO A 139 7.51 -18.38 -2.39
C PRO A 139 6.19 -17.63 -2.59
N GLY A 140 5.33 -18.15 -3.45
CA GLY A 140 4.01 -17.58 -3.75
C GLY A 140 4.03 -16.43 -4.77
N ARG A 141 5.18 -16.13 -5.38
CA ARG A 141 5.30 -15.21 -6.52
C ARG A 141 5.14 -15.97 -7.84
N ALA A 142 4.54 -15.32 -8.84
CA ALA A 142 4.63 -15.82 -10.20
C ALA A 142 6.10 -15.89 -10.64
N ARG A 143 6.50 -16.98 -11.31
CA ARG A 143 7.89 -17.23 -11.77
C ARG A 143 8.93 -17.23 -10.64
N THR A 144 8.57 -17.88 -9.52
CA THR A 144 9.49 -18.10 -8.40
C THR A 144 10.77 -18.80 -8.87
N LEU A 145 11.92 -18.37 -8.34
CA LEU A 145 13.23 -18.97 -8.58
C LEU A 145 13.67 -19.73 -7.33
N PRO A 146 14.24 -20.94 -7.45
CA PRO A 146 14.77 -21.66 -6.30
C PRO A 146 16.05 -21.00 -5.74
N SER A 147 16.90 -20.47 -6.62
CA SER A 147 18.13 -19.77 -6.28
C SER A 147 18.51 -18.74 -7.34
N TRP A 148 19.38 -17.79 -6.98
CA TRP A 148 20.00 -16.84 -7.92
C TRP A 148 21.41 -16.50 -7.44
N GLN A 149 22.44 -16.79 -8.25
CA GLN A 149 23.86 -16.56 -7.89
C GLN A 149 24.22 -17.09 -6.48
N GLY A 150 23.70 -18.25 -6.09
CA GLY A 150 23.90 -18.84 -4.76
C GLY A 150 22.96 -18.32 -3.67
N TRP A 151 22.26 -17.20 -3.89
CA TRP A 151 21.22 -16.72 -2.98
C TRP A 151 20.01 -17.64 -2.98
N THR A 152 19.45 -17.92 -1.80
CA THR A 152 18.23 -18.74 -1.64
C THR A 152 17.27 -18.11 -0.63
N TRP A 153 15.99 -18.47 -0.74
CA TRP A 153 14.99 -18.09 0.25
C TRP A 153 15.13 -18.94 1.51
N ALA A 154 15.30 -18.31 2.67
CA ALA A 154 15.51 -18.99 3.95
C ALA A 154 14.24 -19.13 4.80
N GLY A 155 13.07 -18.71 4.30
CA GLY A 155 11.80 -18.73 5.05
C GLY A 155 11.46 -17.37 5.68
N PRO A 156 10.34 -17.25 6.39
CA PRO A 156 10.28 -16.28 7.48
C PRO A 156 11.36 -16.67 8.49
N GLY A 157 12.35 -15.80 8.73
CA GLY A 157 13.38 -16.07 9.74
C GLY A 157 12.74 -16.47 11.07
N PRO A 158 13.44 -17.25 11.92
CA PRO A 158 12.96 -17.49 13.26
C PRO A 158 12.63 -16.12 13.88
N ALA A 159 11.43 -15.99 14.45
CA ALA A 159 11.13 -14.87 15.33
C ALA A 159 12.32 -14.75 16.28
N GLN A 160 12.88 -13.55 16.41
CA GLN A 160 14.07 -13.31 17.22
C GLN A 160 13.83 -13.87 18.62
N THR A 161 14.33 -15.08 18.88
CA THR A 161 14.43 -15.60 20.24
C THR A 161 15.58 -14.82 20.83
N GLU A 162 15.25 -13.97 21.81
CA GLU A 162 16.20 -13.27 22.66
C GLU A 162 17.35 -14.21 23.02
N ILE A 163 18.55 -13.88 22.56
CA ILE A 163 19.77 -14.40 23.17
C ILE A 163 19.84 -13.68 24.52
N ALA A 164 19.23 -14.29 25.54
CA ALA A 164 19.55 -14.01 26.92
C ALA A 164 21.04 -14.31 27.08
N LEU A 165 21.86 -13.26 27.04
CA LEU A 165 23.25 -13.30 27.44
C LEU A 165 23.27 -13.72 28.91
N VAL A 166 23.67 -14.97 29.15
CA VAL A 166 24.24 -15.37 30.43
C VAL A 166 25.59 -14.66 30.54
N SER A 167 25.71 -13.78 31.50
CA SER A 167 26.98 -13.31 32.07
C SER A 167 26.74 -13.02 33.54
#